data_AF-D5SN47-F1
#
_entry.id   AF-D5SN47-F1
#
_cell.length_a   1.000
_cell.length_b   1.000
_cell.length_c   1.000
_cell.angle_alpha   90.00
_cell.angle_beta   90.00
_cell.angle_gamma   90.00
#
_symmetry.space_group_name_H-M   'P 1'
#
loop_
_entity.id
_entity.type
_entity.pdbx_description
1 polymer ?
#
loop_
_entity_poly.entity_id
_entity_poly.type
_entity_poly.pdbx_seq_one_letter_code
_entity_poly.pdbx_strand_id
1 'polypeptide(L)'
;MWTAVVEPLKGEAGFRCSLSKAGAVGTWREVATALACDLGCRRLLNHTLAEIPCVAFRWECPALTRNRFDQPFECVILEDRSLHRTPDNSPFASYLKQCQTQVAVFDNLGGDATLVVPTMATDTNAYGHLASFVRLAPENQQNELWQRVGETQLRKVGAAPVWLNTAGAGIAWLHVRVDSRPKYYHYGPYRQEKVG
;
A
#
# COMPACT_ATOMS: atom_id res chain seq x y z
N MET A 1 -4.97 -7.94 20.04
CA MET A 1 -5.52 -8.31 18.72
C MET A 1 -5.78 -7.03 17.95
N TRP A 2 -5.50 -7.01 16.65
CA TRP A 2 -5.84 -5.88 15.78
C TRP A 2 -7.27 -6.02 15.25
N THR A 3 -7.93 -4.89 15.03
CA THR A 3 -9.23 -4.80 14.34
C THR A 3 -9.18 -3.69 13.28
N ALA A 4 -10.04 -3.76 12.28
CA ALA A 4 -10.14 -2.73 11.25
C ALA A 4 -11.53 -2.10 11.28
N VAL A 5 -11.60 -0.80 11.01
CA VAL A 5 -12.86 -0.08 10.82
C VAL A 5 -12.84 0.52 9.42
N VAL A 6 -13.86 0.17 8.62
CA VAL A 6 -14.02 0.64 7.24
C VAL A 6 -15.32 1.43 7.14
N GLU A 7 -15.23 2.66 6.67
CA GLU A 7 -16.37 3.58 6.54
C GLU A 7 -16.40 4.20 5.15
N PRO A 8 -17.57 4.42 4.53
CA PRO A 8 -17.66 5.15 3.27
C PRO A 8 -17.11 6.57 3.37
N LEU A 9 -16.41 7.03 2.33
CA LEU A 9 -16.00 8.43 2.23
C LEU A 9 -17.20 9.32 1.89
N LYS A 10 -17.28 10.48 2.55
CA LYS A 10 -18.29 11.49 2.21
C LYS A 10 -17.89 12.20 0.93
N GLY A 11 -18.75 12.14 -0.10
CA GLY A 11 -18.59 12.88 -1.35
C GLY A 11 -17.61 12.27 -2.36
N GLU A 12 -17.06 11.07 -2.10
CA GLU A 12 -16.17 10.35 -3.00
C GLU A 12 -16.53 8.86 -3.05
N ALA A 13 -16.34 8.22 -4.20
CA ALA A 13 -16.54 6.77 -4.35
C ALA A 13 -15.36 6.00 -3.76
N GLY A 14 -15.44 5.72 -2.46
CA GLY A 14 -14.40 4.99 -1.75
C GLY A 14 -14.67 4.82 -0.26
N PHE A 15 -13.67 4.29 0.43
CA PHE A 15 -13.73 3.94 1.85
C PHE A 15 -12.52 4.53 2.58
N ARG A 16 -12.72 4.88 3.85
CA ARG A 16 -11.64 5.14 4.80
C ARG A 16 -11.46 3.90 5.66
N CYS A 17 -10.21 3.50 5.88
CA CYS A 17 -9.86 2.39 6.74
C CYS A 17 -8.90 2.85 7.83
N SER A 18 -9.17 2.45 9.07
CA SER A 18 -8.29 2.60 10.23
C SER A 18 -8.04 1.24 10.86
N LEU A 19 -6.87 1.08 11.48
CA LEU A 19 -6.50 -0.14 12.21
C LEU A 19 -6.41 0.20 13.70
N SER A 20 -7.07 -0.60 14.52
CA SER A 20 -7.17 -0.40 15.96
C SER A 20 -6.51 -1.54 16.73
N LYS A 21 -5.91 -1.22 17.87
CA LYS A 21 -5.31 -2.18 18.79
C LYS A 21 -5.80 -1.86 20.20
N ALA A 22 -6.32 -2.87 20.90
CA ALA A 22 -6.85 -2.73 22.26
C ALA A 22 -7.92 -1.61 22.41
N GLY A 23 -8.77 -1.44 21.39
CA GLY A 23 -9.90 -0.49 21.43
C GLY A 23 -9.56 0.96 21.03
N ALA A 24 -8.30 1.27 20.71
CA ALA A 24 -7.88 2.56 20.20
C ALA A 24 -7.33 2.45 18.78
N VAL A 25 -7.50 3.50 17.97
CA VAL A 25 -6.86 3.59 16.65
C VAL A 25 -5.36 3.58 16.84
N GLY A 26 -4.68 2.64 16.19
CA GLY A 26 -3.23 2.53 16.20
C GLY A 26 -2.60 3.72 15.50
N THR A 27 -1.44 4.13 15.97
CA THR A 27 -0.64 5.17 15.34
C THR A 27 0.03 4.67 14.06
N TRP A 28 0.48 5.59 13.21
CA TRP A 28 1.30 5.24 12.04
C TRP A 28 2.54 4.42 12.42
N ARG A 29 3.21 4.74 13.53
CA ARG A 29 4.37 4.00 14.04
C ARG A 29 4.00 2.58 14.40
N GLU A 30 2.92 2.39 15.15
CA GLU A 30 2.47 1.06 15.56
C GLU A 30 2.06 0.22 14.36
N VAL A 31 1.32 0.80 13.41
CA VAL A 31 0.91 0.09 12.19
C VAL A 31 2.11 -0.26 11.32
N ALA A 32 3.03 0.68 11.03
CA ALA A 32 4.23 0.38 10.23
C ALA A 32 5.12 -0.69 10.89
N THR A 33 5.27 -0.64 12.21
CA THR A 33 5.98 -1.66 12.99
C THR A 33 5.27 -3.01 12.92
N ALA A 34 3.95 -3.03 13.08
CA ALA A 34 3.16 -4.26 13.01
C ALA A 34 3.14 -4.86 11.61
N LEU A 35 3.11 -4.05 10.55
CA LEU A 35 3.30 -4.55 9.20
C LEU A 35 4.65 -5.25 9.05
N ALA A 36 5.74 -4.70 9.63
CA ALA A 36 7.06 -5.32 9.57
C ALA A 36 7.16 -6.63 10.37
N CYS A 37 6.61 -6.72 11.59
CA CYS A 37 6.90 -7.85 12.50
C CYS A 37 5.67 -8.60 13.07
N ASP A 38 4.43 -8.22 12.77
CA ASP A 38 3.20 -8.83 13.30
C ASP A 38 2.36 -9.45 12.18
N LEU A 39 2.36 -10.79 12.09
CA LEU A 39 1.59 -11.55 11.11
C LEU A 39 0.08 -11.30 11.23
N GLY A 40 -0.44 -11.12 12.44
CA GLY A 40 -1.87 -10.87 12.68
C GLY A 40 -2.32 -9.55 12.07
N CYS A 41 -1.50 -8.50 12.20
CA CYS A 41 -1.77 -7.20 11.58
C CYS A 41 -1.79 -7.30 10.03
N ARG A 42 -0.80 -7.97 9.43
CA ARG A 42 -0.72 -8.16 7.97
C ARG A 42 -1.93 -8.91 7.42
N ARG A 43 -2.31 -10.03 8.07
CA ARG A 43 -3.49 -10.82 7.70
C ARG A 43 -4.76 -10.01 7.80
N LEU A 44 -4.94 -9.25 8.87
CA LEU A 44 -6.09 -8.38 9.05
C LEU A 44 -6.18 -7.35 7.92
N LEU A 45 -5.12 -6.56 7.68
CA LEU A 45 -5.14 -5.54 6.64
C LEU A 45 -5.46 -6.16 5.27
N ASN A 46 -4.82 -7.27 4.94
CA ASN A 46 -5.05 -7.95 3.67
C ASN A 46 -6.49 -8.44 3.52
N HIS A 47 -7.04 -9.07 4.55
CA HIS A 47 -8.42 -9.54 4.57
C HIS A 47 -9.41 -8.38 4.44
N THR A 48 -9.24 -7.31 5.23
CA THR A 48 -10.08 -6.11 5.16
C THR A 48 -10.08 -5.49 3.75
N LEU A 49 -8.92 -5.43 3.09
CA LEU A 49 -8.83 -4.94 1.71
C LEU A 49 -9.48 -5.88 0.69
N ALA A 50 -9.42 -7.19 0.91
CA ALA A 50 -10.05 -8.19 0.05
C ALA A 50 -11.58 -8.11 0.07
N GLU A 51 -12.15 -7.75 1.22
CA GLU A 51 -13.59 -7.58 1.44
C GLU A 51 -14.18 -6.31 0.82
N ILE A 52 -13.36 -5.32 0.44
CA ILE A 52 -13.85 -4.10 -0.21
C ILE A 52 -14.56 -4.46 -1.53
N PRO A 53 -15.83 -4.08 -1.76
CA PRO A 53 -16.62 -4.53 -2.91
C PRO A 53 -16.31 -3.76 -4.21
N CYS A 54 -15.04 -3.44 -4.46
CA CYS A 54 -14.58 -2.77 -5.67
C CYS A 54 -13.84 -3.75 -6.59
N VAL A 55 -14.06 -3.68 -7.89
CA VAL A 55 -13.36 -4.53 -8.88
C VAL A 55 -11.85 -4.28 -8.81
N ALA A 56 -11.46 -3.01 -8.85
CA ALA A 56 -10.10 -2.54 -8.69
C ALA A 56 -10.11 -1.23 -7.90
N PHE A 57 -9.06 -1.00 -7.11
CA PHE A 57 -8.96 0.17 -6.25
C PHE A 57 -7.53 0.64 -6.06
N ARG A 58 -7.41 1.93 -5.74
CA ARG A 58 -6.20 2.58 -5.22
C ARG A 58 -6.21 2.50 -3.71
N TRP A 59 -5.02 2.41 -3.13
CA TRP A 59 -4.82 2.51 -1.69
C TRP A 59 -3.85 3.66 -1.44
N GLU A 60 -4.29 4.65 -0.68
CA GLU A 60 -3.55 5.89 -0.47
C GLU A 60 -3.51 6.24 1.02
N CYS A 61 -2.36 6.71 1.47
CA CYS A 61 -2.14 7.11 2.85
C CYS A 61 -1.77 8.61 2.93
N PRO A 62 -2.09 9.32 4.03
CA PRO A 62 -1.64 10.69 4.22
C PRO A 62 -0.12 10.85 4.10
N ALA A 63 0.32 12.07 3.80
CA ALA A 63 1.72 12.45 3.93
C ALA A 63 2.23 12.15 5.35
N LEU A 64 3.39 11.50 5.44
CA LEU A 64 3.97 11.13 6.72
C LEU A 64 5.35 11.76 6.91
N THR A 65 5.52 12.42 8.05
CA THR A 65 6.81 12.92 8.56
C THR A 65 7.10 12.25 9.90
N ARG A 66 8.35 12.31 10.36
CA ARG A 66 8.78 11.72 11.64
C ARG A 66 8.01 12.29 12.83
N ASN A 67 7.72 13.59 12.81
CA ASN A 67 6.95 14.32 13.81
C ASN A 67 5.44 14.03 13.77
N ARG A 68 4.93 13.41 12.70
CA ARG A 68 3.55 12.93 12.60
C ARG A 68 3.44 11.42 12.73
N PHE A 69 4.53 10.73 13.08
CA PHE A 69 4.55 9.27 13.07
C PHE A 69 3.69 8.63 14.17
N ASP A 70 3.41 9.40 15.24
CA ASP A 70 2.56 8.99 16.34
C ASP A 70 1.11 9.50 16.19
N GLN A 71 0.75 10.04 15.01
CA GLN A 71 -0.65 10.36 14.68
C GLN A 71 -1.44 9.07 14.38
N PRO A 72 -2.78 9.08 14.56
CA PRO A 72 -3.62 7.95 14.19
C PRO A 72 -3.41 7.52 12.73
N PHE A 73 -3.31 6.22 12.52
CA PHE A 73 -3.23 5.64 11.18
C PHE A 73 -4.59 5.72 10.49
N GLU A 74 -4.57 6.20 9.25
CA GLU A 74 -5.69 6.10 8.31
C GLU A 74 -5.17 5.86 6.89
N CYS A 75 -5.99 5.23 6.08
CA CYS A 75 -5.81 5.13 4.64
C CYS A 75 -7.17 5.24 3.94
N VAL A 76 -7.13 5.52 2.64
CA VAL A 76 -8.32 5.48 1.79
C VAL A 76 -8.18 4.43 0.71
N ILE A 77 -9.33 3.85 0.36
CA ILE A 77 -9.51 2.91 -0.73
C ILE A 77 -10.45 3.56 -1.73
N LEU A 78 -9.96 3.89 -2.91
CA LEU A 78 -10.73 4.58 -3.95
C LEU A 78 -11.01 3.62 -5.10
N GLU A 79 -12.26 3.46 -5.49
CA GLU A 79 -12.60 2.62 -6.65
C GLU A 79 -11.97 3.21 -7.91
N ASP A 80 -11.26 2.37 -8.68
CA ASP A 80 -10.72 2.76 -9.97
C ASP A 80 -10.70 1.56 -10.90
N ARG A 81 -11.78 1.42 -11.69
CA ARG A 81 -11.94 0.35 -12.67
C ARG A 81 -10.94 0.42 -13.81
N SER A 82 -10.35 1.59 -14.08
CA SER A 82 -9.36 1.75 -15.15
C SER A 82 -8.05 0.99 -14.86
N LEU A 83 -7.84 0.60 -13.59
CA LEU A 83 -6.72 -0.25 -13.21
C LEU A 83 -6.88 -1.71 -13.65
N HIS A 84 -8.11 -2.16 -13.94
CA HIS A 84 -8.39 -3.54 -14.34
C HIS A 84 -8.02 -3.76 -15.81
N ARG A 85 -6.72 -3.90 -16.05
CA ARG A 85 -6.08 -4.10 -17.35
C ARG A 85 -5.30 -5.41 -17.35
N THR A 86 -4.92 -5.88 -18.53
CA THR A 86 -4.03 -7.04 -18.69
C THR A 86 -2.72 -6.79 -17.93
N PRO A 87 -2.34 -7.67 -17.00
CA PRO A 87 -1.12 -7.50 -16.24
C PRO A 87 0.15 -7.52 -17.11
N ASP A 88 1.07 -6.58 -16.87
CA ASP A 88 2.35 -6.48 -17.59
C ASP A 88 3.50 -6.09 -16.64
N ASN A 89 4.40 -7.05 -16.40
CA ASN A 89 5.58 -6.86 -15.55
C ASN A 89 6.85 -6.47 -16.33
N SER A 90 6.79 -6.31 -17.66
CA SER A 90 7.95 -6.00 -18.48
C SER A 90 8.73 -4.76 -18.01
N PRO A 91 8.11 -3.69 -17.48
CA PRO A 91 8.86 -2.52 -16.95
C PRO A 91 9.69 -2.82 -15.70
N PHE A 92 9.39 -3.92 -15.01
CA PHE A 92 10.09 -4.35 -13.78
C PHE A 92 10.96 -5.60 -14.00
N ALA A 93 11.04 -6.13 -15.22
CA ALA A 93 11.62 -7.44 -15.51
C ALA A 93 13.07 -7.61 -14.99
N SER A 94 13.91 -6.58 -15.09
CA SER A 94 15.29 -6.62 -14.59
C SER A 94 15.36 -6.80 -13.07
N TYR A 95 14.51 -6.08 -12.32
CA TYR A 95 14.43 -6.15 -10.87
C TYR A 95 13.82 -7.47 -10.41
N LEU A 96 12.76 -7.93 -11.08
CA LEU A 96 12.07 -9.17 -10.73
C LEU A 96 12.94 -10.40 -11.02
N LYS A 97 13.73 -10.39 -12.10
CA LYS A 97 14.66 -11.49 -12.43
C LYS A 97 15.79 -11.64 -11.39
N GLN A 98 16.20 -10.56 -10.74
CA GLN A 98 17.24 -10.57 -9.71
C GLN A 98 16.69 -10.85 -8.31
N CYS A 99 15.37 -10.79 -8.14
CA CYS A 99 14.72 -10.98 -6.85
C CYS A 99 14.78 -12.44 -6.42
N GLN A 100 15.46 -12.71 -5.31
CA GLN A 100 15.56 -14.05 -4.71
C GLN A 100 14.38 -14.37 -3.78
N THR A 101 13.50 -13.40 -3.52
CA THR A 101 12.31 -13.55 -2.68
C THR A 101 11.03 -13.31 -3.51
N GLN A 102 9.85 -13.32 -2.89
CA GLN A 102 8.59 -13.15 -3.63
C GLN A 102 8.18 -11.69 -3.83
N VAL A 103 8.91 -10.75 -3.22
CA VAL A 103 8.67 -9.31 -3.31
C VAL A 103 10.00 -8.55 -3.44
N ALA A 104 10.16 -7.88 -4.57
CA ALA A 104 11.28 -7.01 -4.86
C ALA A 104 11.10 -5.63 -4.21
N VAL A 105 12.19 -5.06 -3.70
CA VAL A 105 12.23 -3.68 -3.17
C VAL A 105 13.40 -2.96 -3.81
N PHE A 106 13.13 -1.84 -4.50
CA PHE A 106 14.15 -1.08 -5.23
C PHE A 106 13.73 0.37 -5.42
N ASP A 107 14.70 1.27 -5.58
CA ASP A 107 14.42 2.67 -5.94
C ASP A 107 14.06 2.78 -7.44
N ASN A 108 13.14 3.67 -7.78
CA ASN A 108 12.79 3.91 -9.17
C ASN A 108 13.94 4.64 -9.91
N LEU A 109 13.89 4.65 -11.25
CA LEU A 109 14.92 5.28 -12.09
C LEU A 109 15.16 6.76 -11.77
N GLY A 110 14.13 7.48 -11.33
CA GLY A 110 14.22 8.89 -10.94
C GLY A 110 14.80 9.12 -9.53
N GLY A 111 15.00 8.06 -8.74
CA GLY A 111 15.52 8.13 -7.37
C GLY A 111 14.59 8.81 -6.37
N ASP A 112 13.33 9.04 -6.73
CA ASP A 112 12.37 9.81 -5.94
C ASP A 112 11.26 8.96 -5.30
N ALA A 113 11.30 7.65 -5.52
CA ALA A 113 10.42 6.67 -4.89
C ALA A 113 11.13 5.33 -4.66
N THR A 114 10.79 4.67 -3.56
CA THR A 114 11.06 3.22 -3.41
C THR A 114 9.80 2.44 -3.74
N LEU A 115 9.97 1.43 -4.58
CA LEU A 115 8.92 0.53 -5.03
C LEU A 115 9.00 -0.79 -4.29
N VAL A 116 7.84 -1.33 -3.93
CA VAL A 116 7.67 -2.68 -3.38
C VAL A 116 6.75 -3.43 -4.36
N VAL A 117 7.30 -4.44 -5.02
CA VAL A 117 6.71 -5.06 -6.23
C VAL A 117 6.72 -6.58 -6.07
N PRO A 118 5.57 -7.27 -6.10
CA PRO A 118 5.55 -8.74 -6.05
C PRO A 118 6.11 -9.34 -7.34
N THR A 119 6.79 -10.47 -7.22
CA THR A 119 7.12 -11.36 -8.34
C THR A 119 5.89 -12.18 -8.76
N MET A 120 5.95 -12.84 -9.91
CA MET A 120 4.90 -13.76 -10.33
C MET A 120 5.08 -15.11 -9.63
N ALA A 121 4.21 -15.43 -8.67
CA ALA A 121 4.19 -16.70 -7.93
C ALA A 121 2.93 -17.54 -8.20
N THR A 122 1.91 -16.96 -8.84
CA THR A 122 0.67 -17.62 -9.28
C THR A 122 0.23 -17.06 -10.64
N ASP A 123 -1.02 -17.32 -11.03
CA ASP A 123 -1.66 -16.74 -12.21
C ASP A 123 -1.45 -15.22 -12.31
N THR A 124 -1.15 -14.74 -13.51
CA THR A 124 -0.83 -13.34 -13.78
C THR A 124 -1.94 -12.37 -13.35
N ASN A 125 -3.20 -12.81 -13.36
CA ASN A 125 -4.37 -11.98 -13.00
C ASN A 125 -4.33 -11.51 -11.54
N ALA A 126 -3.56 -12.18 -10.67
CA ALA A 126 -3.36 -11.74 -9.30
C ALA A 126 -2.57 -10.42 -9.19
N TYR A 127 -1.82 -10.02 -10.22
CA TYR A 127 -0.80 -8.98 -10.08
C TYR A 127 -1.13 -7.66 -10.77
N GLY A 128 -2.26 -7.52 -11.47
CA GLY A 128 -2.57 -6.27 -12.20
C GLY A 128 -2.74 -5.04 -11.30
N HIS A 129 -3.29 -5.23 -10.10
CA HIS A 129 -3.56 -4.17 -9.12
C HIS A 129 -3.78 -4.76 -7.72
N LEU A 130 -3.86 -3.90 -6.71
CA LEU A 130 -3.94 -4.32 -5.30
C LEU A 130 -5.16 -5.20 -5.01
N ALA A 131 -6.34 -4.84 -5.54
CA ALA A 131 -7.56 -5.61 -5.30
C ALA A 131 -7.48 -7.08 -5.76
N SER A 132 -6.87 -7.36 -6.91
CA SER A 132 -6.64 -8.74 -7.35
C SER A 132 -5.61 -9.44 -6.47
N PHE A 133 -4.54 -8.73 -6.10
CA PHE A 133 -3.46 -9.30 -5.31
C PHE A 133 -3.92 -9.77 -3.93
N VAL A 134 -4.65 -8.93 -3.20
CA VAL A 134 -5.15 -9.26 -1.85
C VAL A 134 -6.17 -10.40 -1.86
N ARG A 135 -6.79 -10.69 -3.01
CA ARG A 135 -7.78 -11.77 -3.19
C ARG A 135 -7.19 -13.07 -3.76
N LEU A 136 -6.19 -12.98 -4.63
CA LEU A 136 -5.76 -14.09 -5.48
C LEU A 136 -4.31 -14.53 -5.25
N ALA A 137 -3.44 -13.65 -4.73
CA ALA A 137 -2.03 -14.01 -4.52
C ALA A 137 -1.88 -15.02 -3.37
N PRO A 138 -0.83 -15.85 -3.37
CA PRO A 138 -0.53 -16.75 -2.26
C PRO A 138 -0.37 -16.00 -0.93
N GLU A 139 -0.89 -16.54 0.17
CA GLU A 139 -0.92 -15.86 1.47
C GLU A 139 0.48 -15.50 1.99
N ASN A 140 1.47 -16.38 1.77
CA ASN A 140 2.87 -16.12 2.10
C ASN A 140 3.42 -14.89 1.36
N GLN A 141 3.07 -14.72 0.08
CA GLN A 141 3.48 -13.55 -0.71
C GLN A 141 2.73 -12.28 -0.29
N GLN A 142 1.45 -12.38 0.04
CA GLN A 142 0.68 -11.26 0.60
C GLN A 142 1.31 -10.76 1.90
N ASN A 143 1.67 -11.67 2.79
CA ASN A 143 2.37 -11.36 4.03
C ASN A 143 3.75 -10.73 3.76
N GLU A 144 4.52 -11.26 2.82
CA GLU A 144 5.81 -10.68 2.45
C GLU A 144 5.65 -9.25 1.90
N LEU A 145 4.63 -8.98 1.07
CA LEU A 145 4.37 -7.64 0.52
C LEU A 145 4.17 -6.64 1.66
N TRP A 146 3.24 -6.92 2.57
CA TRP A 146 2.95 -6.03 3.68
C TRP A 146 4.12 -5.86 4.63
N GLN A 147 4.91 -6.92 4.86
CA GLN A 147 6.16 -6.82 5.61
C GLN A 147 7.13 -5.84 4.97
N ARG A 148 7.40 -5.99 3.67
CA ARG A 148 8.32 -5.08 2.94
C ARG A 148 7.80 -3.65 2.90
N VAL A 149 6.49 -3.45 2.84
CA VAL A 149 5.86 -2.12 2.96
C VAL A 149 6.15 -1.50 4.33
N GLY A 150 5.91 -2.22 5.43
CA GLY A 150 6.20 -1.75 6.78
C GLY A 150 7.67 -1.39 6.98
N GLU A 151 8.58 -2.29 6.58
CA GLU A 151 10.03 -2.07 6.64
C GLU A 151 10.48 -0.87 5.81
N THR A 152 9.91 -0.69 4.61
CA THR A 152 10.25 0.43 3.73
C THR A 152 9.75 1.75 4.32
N GLN A 153 8.53 1.77 4.86
CA GLN A 153 7.97 2.97 5.50
C GLN A 153 8.80 3.41 6.71
N LEU A 154 9.18 2.47 7.58
CA LEU A 154 10.04 2.72 8.74
C LEU A 154 11.41 3.29 8.33
N ARG A 155 11.97 2.81 7.22
CA ARG A 155 13.26 3.26 6.71
C ARG A 155 13.21 4.65 6.08
N LYS A 156 12.10 4.99 5.41
CA LYS A 156 11.97 6.22 4.62
C LYS A 156 11.40 7.40 5.40
N VAL A 157 10.67 7.18 6.49
CA VAL A 157 10.11 8.28 7.29
C VAL A 157 11.22 9.17 7.87
N GLY A 158 11.15 10.46 7.58
CA GLY A 158 12.19 11.43 7.92
C GLY A 158 11.63 12.80 8.28
N ALA A 159 12.48 13.82 8.25
CA ALA A 159 12.03 15.20 8.44
C ALA A 159 11.18 15.68 7.26
N ALA A 160 11.56 15.31 6.03
CA ALA A 160 10.75 15.55 4.84
C ALA A 160 9.60 14.53 4.74
N PRO A 161 8.43 14.94 4.21
CA PRO A 161 7.29 14.05 4.04
C PRO A 161 7.53 12.96 3.00
N VAL A 162 6.95 11.79 3.25
CA VAL A 162 6.83 10.68 2.31
C VAL A 162 5.38 10.29 2.09
N TRP A 163 5.08 9.74 0.92
CA TRP A 163 3.74 9.37 0.49
C TRP A 163 3.68 7.89 0.13
N LEU A 164 2.86 7.15 0.87
CA LEU A 164 2.65 5.71 0.69
C LEU A 164 1.35 5.45 -0.09
N ASN A 165 1.46 4.85 -1.27
CA ASN A 165 0.30 4.56 -2.12
C ASN A 165 0.49 3.33 -3.01
N THR A 166 -0.58 2.88 -3.65
CA THR A 166 -0.52 2.06 -4.86
C THR A 166 -0.75 2.91 -6.10
N ALA A 167 0.19 2.83 -7.03
CA ALA A 167 -0.01 3.33 -8.38
C ALA A 167 -0.64 2.23 -9.26
N GLY A 168 -0.68 2.45 -10.57
CA GLY A 168 -1.23 1.47 -11.52
C GLY A 168 -1.79 2.06 -12.82
N ALA A 169 -1.78 3.39 -12.97
CA ALA A 169 -2.25 4.04 -14.19
C ALA A 169 -1.28 3.83 -15.39
N GLY A 170 0.03 3.88 -15.14
CA GLY A 170 1.06 3.70 -16.18
C GLY A 170 1.41 2.23 -16.44
N ILE A 171 1.65 1.47 -15.37
CA ILE A 171 2.11 0.07 -15.44
C ILE A 171 1.05 -0.82 -14.80
N ALA A 172 0.54 -1.80 -15.54
CA ALA A 172 -0.47 -2.76 -15.10
C ALA A 172 0.16 -3.91 -14.31
N TRP A 173 0.94 -3.59 -13.29
CA TRP A 173 1.48 -4.57 -12.35
C TRP A 173 1.55 -3.90 -10.99
N LEU A 174 1.13 -4.58 -9.94
CA LEU A 174 1.06 -4.03 -8.59
C LEU A 174 2.43 -3.50 -8.20
N HIS A 175 2.48 -2.25 -7.76
CA HIS A 175 3.64 -1.67 -7.13
C HIS A 175 3.16 -0.70 -6.06
N VAL A 176 3.51 -1.00 -4.81
CA VAL A 176 3.38 -0.05 -3.71
C VAL A 176 4.56 0.90 -3.80
N ARG A 177 4.32 2.18 -3.53
CA ARG A 177 5.31 3.24 -3.66
C ARG A 177 5.41 4.01 -2.37
N VAL A 178 6.65 4.31 -1.97
CA VAL A 178 6.96 5.34 -0.98
C VAL A 178 7.69 6.45 -1.72
N ASP A 179 6.93 7.46 -2.14
CA ASP A 179 7.40 8.59 -2.93
C ASP A 179 7.81 9.78 -2.03
N SER A 180 8.77 10.58 -2.49
CA SER A 180 9.14 11.87 -1.89
C SER A 180 8.20 13.03 -2.25
N ARG A 181 7.17 12.75 -3.07
CA ARG A 181 6.13 13.69 -3.54
C ARG A 181 4.81 12.93 -3.72
N PRO A 182 3.64 13.59 -3.64
CA PRO A 182 2.31 12.97 -3.79
C PRO A 182 1.97 12.60 -5.24
N LYS A 183 2.87 11.89 -5.94
CA LYS A 183 2.61 11.42 -7.30
C LYS A 183 1.52 10.35 -7.25
N TYR A 184 0.62 10.37 -8.23
CA TYR A 184 -0.46 9.37 -8.41
C TYR A 184 -1.61 9.39 -7.39
N TYR A 185 -1.62 10.34 -6.46
CA TYR A 185 -2.72 10.51 -5.51
C TYR A 185 -3.98 11.02 -6.19
N HIS A 186 -5.10 10.37 -5.91
CA HIS A 186 -6.42 10.79 -6.35
C HIS A 186 -7.15 11.50 -5.23
N TYR A 187 -6.96 11.07 -3.97
CA TYR A 187 -7.57 11.71 -2.81
C TYR A 187 -6.96 13.10 -2.56
N GLY A 188 -7.71 14.15 -2.88
CA GLY A 188 -7.27 15.54 -2.75
C GLY A 188 -6.65 15.88 -1.38
N PRO A 189 -7.29 15.49 -0.25
CA PRO A 189 -6.77 15.78 1.08
C PRO A 189 -5.39 15.20 1.41
N TYR A 190 -4.90 14.20 0.66
CA TYR A 190 -3.58 13.59 0.90
C TYR A 190 -2.47 14.15 -0.01
N ARG A 191 -2.81 15.03 -0.95
CA ARG A 191 -1.82 15.68 -1.84
C ARG A 191 -1.03 16.80 -1.18
N GLN A 192 -1.38 17.17 0.04
CA GLN A 192 -0.70 18.21 0.80
C GLN A 192 -0.17 17.60 2.09
N GLU A 193 0.97 18.10 2.58
CA GLU A 193 1.22 17.98 4.00
C GLU A 193 0.09 18.74 4.70
N LYS A 194 -0.65 18.09 5.60
CA LYS A 194 -1.59 18.84 6.46
C LYS A 194 -0.72 19.81 7.26
N VAL A 195 -0.65 21.07 6.82
CA VAL A 195 -0.10 22.17 7.61
C VAL A 195 -1.09 22.34 8.75
N GLY A 196 -0.77 21.72 9.88
CA GLY A 196 -1.41 22.00 11.16
C GLY A 196 -0.58 23.04 11.87
#